data_AF-A0A958XCK1-F1
#
_entry.id   AF-A0A958XCK1-F1
#
_cell.length_a   1.000
_cell.length_b   1.000
_cell.length_c   1.000
_cell.angle_alpha   90.00
_cell.angle_beta   90.00
_cell.angle_gamma   90.00
#
_symmetry.space_group_name_H-M   'P 1'
#
loop_
_entity.id
_entity.type
_entity.pdbx_description
1 polymer ?
#
loop_
_entity_poly.entity_id
_entity_poly.type
_entity_poly.pdbx_seq_one_letter_code
_entity_poly.pdbx_strand_id
1 'polypeptide(L)'
;ALDHNRKAGKFDPASFPFDDFSPLENKGKALFMLNCSNCHGTDMVNAPFMPSLNGSALFLSDGASNGLDELPADAGIGGFTGLQFEMGTFKTPSLRNVGVSAPYMHDGRFATLEEVIDHYSTGIKPHVNLNTILKNQDGTPKRMNFTDDDKKALVAFLHTLTDETVLNDVKFSNPFKY
;
A
#
# COMPACT_ATOMS: atom_id res chain seq x y z
N ALA A 1 -20.72 13.25 -12.00
CA ALA A 1 -21.11 11.83 -11.97
C ALA A 1 -20.59 11.15 -13.24
N LEU A 2 -19.41 10.53 -13.15
CA LEU A 2 -18.97 9.53 -14.11
C LEU A 2 -18.40 8.36 -13.29
N ASP A 3 -19.27 7.38 -13.09
CA ASP A 3 -18.96 6.05 -12.59
C ASP A 3 -18.12 5.33 -13.65
N HIS A 4 -16.81 5.24 -13.42
CA HIS A 4 -15.88 4.54 -14.31
C HIS A 4 -15.83 3.02 -14.06
N ASN A 5 -16.70 2.47 -13.20
CA ASN A 5 -16.76 1.04 -12.93
C ASN A 5 -17.80 0.32 -13.81
N ARG A 6 -17.56 0.26 -15.12
CA ARG A 6 -18.17 -0.77 -15.98
C ARG A 6 -17.55 -0.80 -17.37
N LYS A 7 -16.57 -1.67 -17.59
CA LYS A 7 -16.56 -2.66 -18.69
C LYS A 7 -15.56 -3.77 -18.36
N ALA A 8 -16.09 -4.93 -17.96
CA ALA A 8 -15.34 -6.17 -17.80
C ALA A 8 -14.90 -6.69 -19.19
N GLY A 9 -13.59 -6.82 -19.38
CA GLY A 9 -12.97 -7.45 -20.54
C GLY A 9 -11.46 -7.24 -20.55
N LYS A 10 -10.71 -8.18 -19.96
CA LYS A 10 -9.23 -8.30 -20.00
C LYS A 10 -8.46 -6.96 -20.10
N PHE A 11 -8.71 -6.05 -19.17
CA PHE A 11 -7.87 -4.88 -18.99
C PHE A 11 -6.84 -5.25 -17.95
N ASP A 12 -5.57 -5.38 -18.35
CA ASP A 12 -4.48 -5.29 -17.40
C ASP A 12 -4.21 -3.79 -17.22
N PRO A 13 -4.66 -3.17 -16.12
CA PRO A 13 -4.46 -1.74 -15.91
C PRO A 13 -2.97 -1.38 -15.82
N ALA A 14 -2.06 -2.34 -15.61
CA ALA A 14 -0.62 -2.08 -15.62
C ALA A 14 -0.05 -1.78 -17.00
N SER A 15 -0.66 -2.28 -18.08
CA SER A 15 -0.08 -2.25 -19.43
C SER A 15 -0.54 -1.10 -20.31
N PHE A 16 -1.52 -0.30 -19.86
CA PHE A 16 -2.01 0.85 -20.62
C PHE A 16 -1.96 2.15 -19.81
N PRO A 17 -1.41 3.24 -20.38
CA PRO A 17 -1.51 4.55 -19.76
C PRO A 17 -2.99 4.95 -19.66
N PHE A 18 -3.33 5.67 -18.59
CA PHE A 18 -4.61 6.34 -18.51
C PHE A 18 -4.49 7.72 -19.17
N ASP A 19 -5.45 8.06 -20.03
CA ASP A 19 -5.41 9.28 -20.84
C ASP A 19 -5.50 10.57 -19.99
N ASP A 20 -6.08 10.46 -18.80
CA ASP A 20 -6.22 11.54 -17.81
C ASP A 20 -5.01 11.67 -16.86
N PHE A 21 -4.04 10.76 -16.96
CA PHE A 21 -2.81 10.82 -16.17
C PHE A 21 -1.70 11.48 -16.98
N SER A 22 -0.96 12.38 -16.34
CA SER A 22 0.29 12.92 -16.87
C SER A 22 1.31 11.80 -17.14
N PRO A 23 2.35 12.07 -17.96
CA PRO A 23 3.43 11.09 -18.18
C PRO A 23 4.11 10.64 -16.88
N LEU A 24 4.21 11.53 -15.89
CA LEU A 24 4.83 11.23 -14.60
C LEU A 24 3.95 10.30 -13.75
N GLU A 25 2.64 10.53 -13.71
CA GLU A 25 1.68 9.67 -13.01
C GLU A 25 1.59 8.29 -13.66
N ASN A 26 1.59 8.21 -15.00
CA ASN A 26 1.62 6.94 -15.71
C ASN A 26 2.93 6.16 -15.49
N LYS A 27 4.07 6.84 -15.41
CA LYS A 27 5.34 6.22 -14.99
C LYS A 27 5.22 5.65 -13.57
N GLY A 28 4.67 6.45 -12.64
CA GLY A 28 4.46 6.04 -11.25
C GLY A 28 3.55 4.83 -11.12
N LYS A 29 2.44 4.83 -11.88
CA LYS A 29 1.52 3.70 -11.98
C LYS A 29 2.22 2.43 -12.43
N ALA A 30 3.04 2.49 -13.49
CA ALA A 30 3.78 1.33 -13.98
C ALA A 30 4.75 0.78 -12.90
N LEU A 31 5.48 1.66 -12.22
CA LEU A 31 6.36 1.28 -11.10
C LEU A 31 5.58 0.65 -9.94
N PHE A 32 4.42 1.23 -9.59
CA PHE A 32 3.55 0.74 -8.53
C PHE A 32 3.00 -0.64 -8.85
N MET A 33 2.51 -0.84 -10.08
CA MET A 33 1.97 -2.13 -10.51
C MET A 33 3.04 -3.23 -10.50
N LEU A 34 4.29 -2.90 -10.81
CA LEU A 34 5.40 -3.85 -10.76
C LEU A 34 5.84 -4.21 -9.34
N ASN A 35 5.86 -3.23 -8.42
CA ASN A 35 6.57 -3.37 -7.14
C ASN A 35 5.65 -3.41 -5.90
N CYS A 36 4.46 -2.83 -5.98
CA CYS A 36 3.62 -2.53 -4.80
C CYS A 36 2.26 -3.24 -4.84
N SER A 37 1.73 -3.52 -6.04
CA SER A 37 0.39 -4.07 -6.25
C SER A 37 0.15 -5.45 -5.64
N ASN A 38 1.21 -6.24 -5.38
CA ASN A 38 1.06 -7.55 -4.78
C ASN A 38 0.46 -7.50 -3.36
N CYS A 39 0.65 -6.40 -2.63
CA CYS A 39 0.03 -6.17 -1.33
C CYS A 39 -1.11 -5.16 -1.46
N HIS A 40 -0.86 -4.04 -2.14
CA HIS A 40 -1.83 -2.93 -2.24
C HIS A 40 -2.77 -3.02 -3.46
N GLY A 41 -2.92 -4.19 -4.08
CA GLY A 41 -3.77 -4.36 -5.26
C GLY A 41 -5.21 -4.74 -4.95
N THR A 42 -5.46 -5.32 -3.78
CA THR A 42 -6.77 -5.92 -3.45
C THR A 42 -7.85 -4.89 -3.14
N ASP A 43 -7.45 -3.70 -2.71
CA ASP A 43 -8.32 -2.55 -2.43
C ASP A 43 -8.39 -1.55 -3.59
N MET A 44 -7.39 -1.56 -4.48
CA MET A 44 -7.28 -0.63 -5.60
C MET A 44 -8.11 -1.05 -6.83
N VAL A 45 -8.33 -2.35 -7.05
CA VAL A 45 -8.91 -2.84 -8.32
C VAL A 45 -9.86 -4.03 -8.16
N ASN A 46 -11.06 -3.85 -7.61
CA ASN A 46 -12.14 -4.85 -7.72
C ASN A 46 -11.67 -6.31 -7.49
N ALA A 47 -10.72 -6.56 -6.58
CA ALA A 47 -10.29 -7.92 -6.30
C ALA A 47 -11.42 -8.54 -5.49
N PRO A 48 -12.10 -9.59 -5.98
CA PRO A 48 -13.12 -10.24 -5.19
C PRO A 48 -12.44 -10.71 -3.91
N PHE A 49 -13.06 -10.36 -2.78
CA PHE A 49 -12.82 -10.99 -1.49
C PHE A 49 -12.70 -12.51 -1.73
N MET A 50 -11.48 -13.04 -1.82
CA MET A 50 -11.28 -14.48 -2.03
C MET A 50 -11.48 -15.10 -0.66
N PRO A 51 -12.58 -15.85 -0.42
CA PRO A 51 -12.67 -16.63 0.79
C PRO A 51 -11.55 -17.67 0.73
N SER A 52 -10.72 -17.71 1.77
CA SER A 52 -9.73 -18.78 1.95
C SER A 52 -10.42 -20.14 1.73
N LEU A 53 -9.88 -20.98 0.85
CA LEU A 53 -10.47 -22.23 0.31
C LEU A 53 -10.73 -23.34 1.37
N ASN A 54 -10.68 -23.01 2.64
CA ASN A 54 -10.61 -23.96 3.75
C ASN A 54 -11.42 -23.55 4.97
N GLY A 55 -12.34 -22.57 4.87
CA GLY A 55 -13.38 -22.32 5.89
C GLY A 55 -12.87 -21.85 7.26
N SER A 56 -11.57 -21.79 7.46
CA SER A 56 -10.92 -21.06 8.53
C SER A 56 -10.87 -19.60 8.11
N ALA A 57 -11.49 -18.72 8.88
CA ALA A 57 -11.14 -17.29 8.87
C ALA A 57 -9.74 -17.13 9.47
N LEU A 58 -8.74 -17.68 8.77
CA LEU A 58 -7.35 -17.35 8.96
C LEU A 58 -7.18 -16.02 8.22
N PHE A 59 -6.61 -15.01 8.88
CA PHE A 59 -6.27 -13.70 8.31
C PHE A 59 -5.15 -13.83 7.25
N LEU A 60 -5.31 -14.75 6.29
CA LEU A 60 -4.37 -15.07 5.21
C LEU A 60 -4.38 -14.05 4.08
N SER A 61 -5.00 -12.88 4.28
CA SER A 61 -4.63 -11.69 3.53
C SER A 61 -4.11 -10.61 4.49
N ASP A 62 -2.78 -10.49 4.49
CA ASP A 62 -2.06 -9.23 4.61
C ASP A 62 -1.70 -8.68 6.00
N GLY A 63 -1.56 -9.53 7.01
CA GLY A 63 -0.66 -9.24 8.13
C GLY A 63 0.80 -9.44 7.71
N ALA A 64 1.54 -8.38 7.39
CA ALA A 64 2.93 -8.47 6.96
C ALA A 64 3.83 -7.53 7.77
N SER A 65 5.04 -7.99 8.11
CA SER A 65 6.11 -7.05 8.44
C SER A 65 6.68 -6.52 7.14
N ASN A 66 6.72 -5.19 7.01
CA ASN A 66 7.38 -4.49 5.92
C ASN A 66 8.83 -4.10 6.27
N GLY A 67 9.37 -4.61 7.38
CA GLY A 67 10.74 -4.37 7.79
C GLY A 67 11.02 -2.97 8.34
N LEU A 68 10.03 -2.28 8.94
CA LEU A 68 10.25 -1.00 9.63
C LEU A 68 11.29 -1.11 10.74
N ASP A 69 11.22 -2.19 11.52
CA ASP A 69 12.13 -2.51 12.62
C ASP A 69 12.58 -3.96 12.53
N GLU A 70 13.82 -4.20 12.94
CA GLU A 70 14.34 -5.56 13.12
C GLU A 70 13.78 -6.20 14.39
N LEU A 71 13.57 -5.40 15.42
CA LEU A 71 12.94 -5.77 16.69
C LEU A 71 11.79 -4.79 16.95
N PRO A 72 10.55 -5.17 16.62
CA PRO A 72 9.40 -4.27 16.72
C PRO A 72 8.98 -4.08 18.18
N ALA A 73 8.77 -2.83 18.59
CA ALA A 73 8.24 -2.50 19.91
C ALA A 73 6.74 -2.79 20.03
N ASP A 74 5.99 -2.56 18.95
CA ASP A 74 4.61 -2.99 18.79
C ASP A 74 4.58 -4.37 18.13
N ALA A 75 4.02 -5.35 18.84
CA ALA A 75 3.94 -6.73 18.39
C ALA A 75 2.90 -6.96 17.27
N GLY A 76 2.10 -5.96 16.92
CA GLY A 76 1.03 -6.09 15.93
C GLY A 76 0.05 -7.21 16.30
N ILE A 77 -0.40 -7.98 15.30
CA ILE A 77 -1.35 -9.09 15.55
C ILE A 77 -0.74 -10.21 16.41
N GLY A 78 0.57 -10.42 16.37
CA GLY A 78 1.27 -11.40 17.21
C GLY A 78 1.15 -11.13 18.71
N GLY A 79 0.97 -9.86 19.11
CA GLY A 79 0.70 -9.50 20.51
C GLY A 79 -0.67 -9.99 21.00
N PHE A 80 -1.63 -10.18 20.09
CA PHE A 80 -2.95 -10.71 20.40
C PHE A 80 -3.01 -12.24 20.32
N THR A 81 -2.39 -12.83 19.30
CA THR A 81 -2.45 -14.29 19.08
C THR A 81 -1.42 -15.06 19.89
N GLY A 82 -0.31 -14.42 20.27
CA GLY A 82 0.83 -15.05 20.93
C GLY A 82 1.69 -15.91 20.00
N LEU A 83 1.41 -15.92 18.69
CA LEU A 83 2.14 -16.74 17.72
C LEU A 83 3.39 -16.00 17.24
N GLN A 84 4.55 -16.65 17.37
CA GLN A 84 5.83 -16.02 17.05
C GLN A 84 5.96 -15.60 15.57
N PHE A 85 5.35 -16.36 14.66
CA PHE A 85 5.38 -16.05 13.23
C PHE A 85 4.48 -14.86 12.82
N GLU A 86 3.71 -14.32 13.76
CA GLU A 86 2.81 -13.17 13.59
C GLU A 86 3.31 -11.91 14.31
N MET A 87 4.43 -12.00 15.04
CA MET A 87 5.01 -10.85 15.73
C MET A 87 5.44 -9.77 14.75
N GLY A 88 5.07 -8.51 15.03
CA GLY A 88 5.43 -7.35 14.23
C GLY A 88 4.77 -7.32 12.85
N THR A 89 3.68 -8.07 12.65
CA THR A 89 2.92 -8.03 11.40
C THR A 89 1.66 -7.18 11.55
N PHE A 90 1.39 -6.39 10.52
CA PHE A 90 0.29 -5.43 10.49
C PHE A 90 -0.51 -5.61 9.21
N LYS A 91 -1.80 -5.29 9.29
CA LYS A 91 -2.67 -5.26 8.11
C LYS A 91 -2.13 -4.29 7.08
N THR A 92 -2.00 -4.71 5.82
CA THR A 92 -1.75 -3.80 4.69
C THR A 92 -2.90 -2.79 4.58
N PRO A 93 -2.62 -1.48 4.70
CA PRO A 93 -3.65 -0.46 4.61
C PRO A 93 -4.09 -0.25 3.15
N SER A 94 -5.32 0.26 3.00
CA SER A 94 -5.75 0.79 1.71
C SER A 94 -4.95 2.04 1.37
N LEU A 95 -4.69 2.27 0.08
CA LEU A 95 -3.99 3.47 -0.40
C LEU A 95 -4.93 4.56 -0.92
N ARG A 96 -6.24 4.38 -0.85
CA ARG A 96 -7.20 5.44 -1.16
C ARG A 96 -7.02 6.60 -0.17
N ASN A 97 -6.91 7.82 -0.67
CA ASN A 97 -6.62 9.04 0.09
C ASN A 97 -5.24 9.07 0.79
N VAL A 98 -4.29 8.23 0.38
CA VAL A 98 -2.95 8.21 1.00
C VAL A 98 -2.21 9.55 0.84
N GLY A 99 -2.50 10.31 -0.21
CA GLY A 99 -1.94 11.65 -0.43
C GLY A 99 -2.31 12.68 0.66
N VAL A 100 -3.31 12.40 1.50
CA VAL A 100 -3.82 13.33 2.53
C VAL A 100 -3.96 12.68 3.92
N SER A 101 -3.37 11.51 4.13
CA SER A 101 -3.53 10.74 5.37
C SER A 101 -2.27 10.70 6.25
N ALA A 102 -1.34 11.63 6.05
CA ALA A 102 -0.14 11.72 6.88
C ALA A 102 -0.51 11.92 8.37
N PRO A 103 0.32 11.44 9.31
CA PRO A 103 1.56 10.68 9.09
C PRO A 103 1.33 9.21 8.72
N TYR A 104 2.37 8.54 8.25
CA TYR A 104 2.32 7.20 7.65
C TYR A 104 2.93 6.12 8.55
N MET A 105 2.61 4.85 8.21
CA MET A 105 2.89 3.64 8.98
C MET A 105 2.01 3.49 10.23
N HIS A 106 2.11 2.35 10.92
CA HIS A 106 1.28 2.04 12.08
C HIS A 106 1.56 2.95 13.28
N ASP A 107 2.77 3.52 13.35
CA ASP A 107 3.22 4.38 14.44
C ASP A 107 3.43 5.84 14.02
N GLY A 108 3.08 6.19 12.78
CA GLY A 108 3.15 7.56 12.29
C GLY A 108 4.57 8.13 12.16
N ARG A 109 5.61 7.29 12.09
CA ARG A 109 7.00 7.77 12.10
C ARG A 109 7.43 8.52 10.83
N PHE A 110 6.71 8.34 9.72
CA PHE A 110 7.00 9.03 8.47
C PHE A 110 5.98 10.16 8.26
N ALA A 111 6.49 11.36 8.04
CA ALA A 111 5.69 12.55 7.77
C ALA A 111 5.28 12.65 6.30
N THR A 112 6.05 12.09 5.37
CA THR A 112 5.81 12.25 3.92
C THR A 112 5.80 10.92 3.14
N LEU A 113 5.21 10.92 1.95
CA LEU A 113 5.22 9.77 1.05
C LEU A 113 6.63 9.45 0.52
N GLU A 114 7.50 10.45 0.40
CA GLU A 114 8.90 10.26 0.01
C GLU A 114 9.64 9.39 1.03
N GLU A 115 9.43 9.63 2.33
CA GLU A 115 10.03 8.79 3.39
C GLU A 115 9.49 7.36 3.34
N VAL A 116 8.21 7.19 3.04
CA VAL A 116 7.60 5.86 2.79
C VAL A 116 8.28 5.17 1.61
N ILE A 117 8.47 5.87 0.50
CA ILE A 117 9.11 5.29 -0.70
C ILE A 117 10.59 5.02 -0.45
N ASP A 118 11.29 5.86 0.31
CA ASP A 118 12.68 5.64 0.71
C ASP A 118 12.85 4.39 1.56
N HIS A 119 11.88 4.11 2.46
CA HIS A 119 11.81 2.86 3.20
C HIS A 119 11.79 1.65 2.26
N TYR A 120 10.89 1.61 1.27
CA TYR A 120 10.84 0.49 0.31
C TYR A 120 12.01 0.48 -0.68
N SER A 121 12.59 1.64 -0.98
CA SER A 121 13.75 1.75 -1.88
C SER A 121 15.00 1.13 -1.25
N THR A 122 15.31 1.51 -0.01
CA THR A 122 16.59 1.17 0.65
C THR A 122 16.50 0.94 2.16
N GLY A 123 15.38 1.24 2.81
CA GLY A 123 15.22 1.22 4.27
C GLY A 123 14.69 -0.09 4.88
N ILE A 124 14.26 -1.07 4.07
CA ILE A 124 13.74 -2.35 4.57
C ILE A 124 14.79 -3.04 5.44
N LYS A 125 14.48 -3.25 6.71
CA LYS A 125 15.33 -3.96 7.68
C LYS A 125 15.04 -5.46 7.67
N PRO A 126 16.03 -6.29 8.03
CA PRO A 126 15.79 -7.71 8.27
C PRO A 126 14.79 -7.86 9.42
N HIS A 127 13.83 -8.75 9.26
CA HIS A 127 12.90 -9.13 10.32
C HIS A 127 12.52 -10.60 10.14
N VAL A 128 12.36 -11.34 11.24
CA VAL A 128 12.06 -12.78 11.20
C VAL A 128 10.79 -13.07 10.39
N ASN A 129 9.75 -12.25 10.59
CA ASN A 129 8.48 -12.32 9.89
C ASN A 129 8.37 -11.35 8.69
N LEU A 130 9.50 -10.86 8.15
CA LEU A 130 9.51 -10.03 6.95
C LEU A 130 8.80 -10.77 5.81
N ASN A 131 7.90 -10.07 5.11
CA ASN A 131 7.14 -10.64 3.99
C ASN A 131 8.10 -11.20 2.92
N THR A 132 7.78 -12.37 2.39
CA THR A 132 8.61 -13.07 1.39
C THR A 132 8.81 -12.28 0.10
N ILE A 133 7.85 -11.43 -0.30
CA ILE A 133 7.97 -10.55 -1.47
C ILE A 133 9.02 -9.44 -1.28
N LEU A 134 9.30 -9.10 -0.02
CA LEU A 134 10.32 -8.12 0.39
C LEU A 134 11.66 -8.80 0.73
N LYS A 135 11.83 -10.08 0.38
CA LYS A 135 13.09 -10.81 0.50
C LYS A 135 13.68 -11.11 -0.88
N ASN A 136 15.00 -11.08 -0.96
CA ASN A 136 15.75 -11.66 -2.07
C ASN A 136 15.77 -13.19 -1.96
N GLN A 137 16.29 -13.87 -2.98
CA GLN A 137 16.39 -15.34 -3.00
C GLN A 137 17.26 -15.90 -1.86
N ASP A 138 18.22 -15.13 -1.38
CA ASP A 138 19.09 -15.47 -0.24
C ASP A 138 18.48 -15.12 1.13
N GLY A 139 17.25 -14.61 1.15
CA GLY A 139 16.52 -14.23 2.37
C GLY A 139 16.85 -12.83 2.90
N THR A 140 17.80 -12.10 2.30
CA THR A 140 18.12 -10.72 2.69
C THR A 140 16.98 -9.75 2.29
N PRO A 141 16.83 -8.60 2.98
CA PRO A 141 15.85 -7.58 2.59
C PRO A 141 16.05 -7.10 1.15
N LYS A 142 14.97 -7.08 0.39
CA LYS A 142 14.94 -6.53 -0.96
C LYS A 142 15.18 -5.02 -0.90
N ARG A 143 15.93 -4.51 -1.86
CA ARG A 143 16.09 -3.06 -2.10
C ARG A 143 15.62 -2.77 -3.51
N MET A 144 14.59 -1.94 -3.63
CA MET A 144 14.05 -1.59 -4.95
C MET A 144 14.94 -0.60 -5.69
N ASN A 145 15.79 0.13 -4.97
CA ASN A 145 16.77 1.08 -5.53
C ASN A 145 16.15 2.07 -6.53
N PHE A 146 15.00 2.63 -6.17
CA PHE A 146 14.32 3.65 -6.97
C PHE A 146 15.22 4.87 -7.15
N THR A 147 15.33 5.35 -8.39
CA THR A 147 15.96 6.64 -8.70
C THR A 147 15.08 7.79 -8.19
N ASP A 148 15.62 9.01 -8.07
CA ASP A 148 14.83 10.17 -7.64
C ASP A 148 13.64 10.44 -8.58
N ASP A 149 13.80 10.16 -9.88
CA ASP A 149 12.72 10.29 -10.85
C ASP A 149 11.67 9.17 -10.73
N ASP A 150 12.05 7.99 -10.20
CA ASP A 150 11.09 6.94 -9.89
C ASP A 150 10.31 7.27 -8.63
N LYS A 151 10.98 7.82 -7.61
CA LYS A 151 10.33 8.27 -6.37
C LYS A 151 9.30 9.37 -6.66
N LYS A 152 9.68 10.41 -7.42
CA LYS A 152 8.75 11.47 -7.85
C LYS A 152 7.55 10.91 -8.62
N ALA A 153 7.80 9.96 -9.51
CA ALA A 153 6.74 9.33 -10.29
C ALA A 153 5.77 8.55 -9.39
N LEU A 154 6.28 7.75 -8.45
CA LEU A 154 5.49 7.02 -7.47
C LEU A 154 4.65 7.97 -6.61
N VAL A 155 5.24 9.05 -6.07
CA VAL A 155 4.49 10.07 -5.30
C VAL A 155 3.38 10.69 -6.15
N ALA A 156 3.68 11.09 -7.38
CA ALA A 156 2.68 11.66 -8.29
C ALA A 156 1.50 10.69 -8.50
N PHE A 157 1.79 9.42 -8.76
CA PHE A 157 0.76 8.39 -8.87
C PHE A 157 -0.06 8.22 -7.58
N LEU A 158 0.58 8.17 -6.41
CA LEU A 158 -0.13 8.00 -5.13
C LEU A 158 -1.07 9.16 -4.82
N HIS A 159 -0.75 10.39 -5.25
CA HIS A 159 -1.66 11.53 -5.12
C HIS A 159 -2.93 11.39 -5.98
N THR A 160 -2.88 10.67 -7.11
CA THR A 160 -4.07 10.40 -7.94
C THR A 160 -5.12 9.53 -7.23
N LEU A 161 -4.74 8.87 -6.13
CA LEU A 161 -5.63 8.03 -5.31
C LEU A 161 -6.49 8.85 -4.33
N THR A 162 -6.43 10.18 -4.40
CA THR A 162 -7.17 11.10 -3.53
C THR A 162 -8.56 11.39 -4.11
N ASP A 163 -9.60 11.14 -3.32
CA ASP A 163 -10.99 11.42 -3.68
C ASP A 163 -11.37 12.85 -3.26
N GLU A 164 -11.15 13.80 -4.17
CA GLU A 164 -11.51 15.21 -3.97
C GLU A 164 -13.02 15.43 -3.77
N THR A 165 -13.86 14.50 -4.22
CA THR A 165 -15.31 14.64 -4.03
C THR A 165 -15.68 14.40 -2.57
N VAL A 166 -15.22 13.29 -1.99
CA VAL A 166 -15.53 12.95 -0.59
C VAL A 166 -14.96 13.98 0.38
N LEU A 167 -13.75 14.48 0.13
CA LEU A 167 -13.09 15.45 1.00
C LEU A 167 -13.82 16.81 1.06
N ASN A 168 -14.52 17.19 -0.01
CA ASN A 168 -15.16 18.50 -0.14
C ASN A 168 -16.70 18.44 -0.09
N ASP A 169 -17.29 17.25 -0.03
CA ASP A 169 -18.76 17.08 0.02
C ASP A 169 -19.31 17.50 1.39
N VAL A 170 -20.23 18.47 1.36
CA VAL A 170 -20.95 18.98 2.55
C VAL A 170 -21.62 17.85 3.34
N LYS A 171 -22.04 16.78 2.66
CA LYS A 171 -22.63 15.57 3.28
C LYS A 171 -21.73 14.95 4.35
N PHE A 172 -20.40 15.02 4.18
CA PHE A 172 -19.42 14.45 5.12
C PHE A 172 -18.72 15.52 5.97
N SER A 173 -19.12 16.79 5.84
CA SER A 173 -18.58 17.89 6.63
C SER A 173 -19.08 17.88 8.08
N ASN A 174 -18.38 18.57 8.98
CA ASN A 174 -18.82 18.74 10.37
C ASN A 174 -20.18 19.46 10.41
N PRO A 175 -21.26 18.83 10.87
CA PRO A 175 -22.60 19.43 10.89
C PRO A 175 -22.78 20.47 12.01
N PHE A 176 -21.79 20.66 12.89
CA PHE A 176 -21.84 21.55 14.05
C PHE A 176 -20.97 22.81 13.90
N LYS A 177 -20.70 23.26 12.67
CA LYS A 177 -20.04 24.55 12.45
C LYS A 177 -21.02 25.68 12.83
N TYR A 178 -20.77 26.34 13.97
CA TYR A 178 -21.44 27.57 14.42
C TYR A 178 -20.80 28.81 13.78
#